data_AF-A0A2L0PM83-F1
#
_entry.id   AF-A0A2L0PM83-F1
#
_cell.length_a   1.000
_cell.length_b   1.000
_cell.length_c   1.000
_cell.angle_alpha   90.00
_cell.angle_beta   90.00
_cell.angle_gamma   90.00
#
_symmetry.space_group_name_H-M   'P 1'
#
loop_
_entity.id
_entity.type
_entity.pdbx_description
1 polymer ?
#
loop_
_entity_poly.entity_id
_entity_poly.type
_entity_poly.pdbx_seq_one_letter_code
_entity_poly.pdbx_strand_id
1 'polypeptide(L)'
;MSRYVNLTYRNKNNELDNNNFRIFSLRGCYSIAFFAKTEVAKQFRKWVLDLIEQQMKNSQYHQVSVMQQYYTMQMLANLNLPDADEVPPYVH
;
A
#
# COMPACT_ATOMS: atom_id res chain seq x y z
N MET A 1 -11.97 3.71 -3.85
CA MET A 1 -11.38 4.20 -5.11
C MET A 1 -11.41 3.08 -6.15
N SER A 2 -11.76 3.36 -7.40
CA SER A 2 -11.75 2.39 -8.50
C SER A 2 -11.34 3.06 -9.81
N ARG A 3 -10.73 2.31 -10.74
CA ARG A 3 -10.35 2.78 -12.07
C ARG A 3 -10.74 1.76 -13.13
N TYR A 4 -11.20 2.22 -14.29
CA TYR A 4 -11.35 1.36 -15.46
C TYR A 4 -10.03 1.25 -16.20
N VAL A 5 -9.70 0.04 -16.64
CA VAL A 5 -8.53 -0.23 -17.46
C VAL A 5 -8.94 -1.07 -18.66
N ASN A 6 -8.36 -0.77 -19.82
CA ASN A 6 -8.43 -1.66 -20.97
C ASN A 6 -7.42 -2.79 -20.73
N LEU A 7 -7.91 -4.03 -20.61
CA LEU A 7 -7.06 -5.21 -20.54
C LEU A 7 -7.23 -6.03 -21.79
N THR A 8 -6.09 -6.38 -22.35
CA THR A 8 -5.96 -7.37 -23.40
C THR A 8 -5.73 -8.72 -22.74
N TYR A 9 -6.59 -9.69 -22.99
CA TYR A 9 -6.45 -11.05 -22.44
C TYR A 9 -6.81 -12.11 -23.48
N ARG A 10 -6.33 -13.33 -23.24
CA ARG A 10 -6.66 -14.47 -24.10
C ARG A 10 -8.00 -15.06 -23.68
N ASN A 11 -8.94 -15.16 -24.60
CA ASN A 11 -10.26 -15.71 -24.35
C ASN A 11 -10.26 -17.25 -24.35
N LYS A 12 -11.43 -17.85 -24.09
CA LYS A 12 -11.59 -19.32 -24.04
C LYS A 12 -11.37 -20.01 -25.39
N ASN A 13 -11.50 -19.26 -26.49
CA ASN A 13 -11.26 -19.71 -27.86
C ASN A 13 -9.81 -19.49 -28.30
N ASN A 14 -8.93 -19.08 -27.37
CA ASN A 14 -7.52 -18.79 -27.63
C ASN A 14 -7.26 -17.51 -28.46
N GLU A 15 -8.26 -16.65 -28.60
CA GLU A 15 -8.19 -15.38 -29.33
C GLU A 15 -7.88 -14.22 -28.38
N LEU A 16 -7.41 -13.10 -28.91
CA LEU A 16 -7.05 -11.92 -28.13
C LEU A 16 -8.23 -10.95 -28.04
N ASP A 17 -8.78 -10.77 -26.84
CA ASP A 17 -9.89 -9.85 -26.59
C ASP A 17 -9.43 -8.63 -25.80
N ASN A 18 -9.99 -7.47 -26.15
CA ASN A 18 -9.73 -6.19 -25.48
C ASN A 18 -11.01 -5.72 -24.78
N ASN A 19 -11.03 -5.79 -23.44
CA ASN A 19 -12.20 -5.42 -22.65
C ASN A 19 -11.85 -4.42 -21.54
N ASN A 20 -12.85 -3.62 -21.17
CA ASN A 20 -12.75 -2.68 -20.06
C ASN A 20 -13.09 -3.37 -18.74
N PHE A 21 -12.12 -3.41 -17.83
CA PHE A 21 -12.29 -3.97 -16.49
C PHE A 21 -12.25 -2.88 -15.43
N ARG A 22 -13.16 -2.94 -14.46
CA ARG A 22 -13.12 -2.07 -13.28
C ARG A 22 -12.24 -2.73 -12.22
N ILE A 23 -11.15 -2.05 -11.86
CA ILE A 23 -10.24 -2.47 -10.80
C ILE A 23 -10.46 -1.58 -9.57
N PHE A 24 -10.41 -2.19 -8.39
CA PHE A 24 -10.57 -1.51 -7.10
C PHE A 24 -9.25 -1.47 -6.35
N SER A 25 -9.03 -0.40 -5.58
CA SER A 25 -7.96 -0.41 -4.57
C SER A 25 -8.30 -1.37 -3.43
N LEU A 26 -7.33 -1.75 -2.61
CA LEU A 26 -7.54 -2.65 -1.46
C LEU A 26 -8.66 -2.16 -0.53
N ARG A 27 -8.65 -0.86 -0.20
CA ARG A 27 -9.73 -0.23 0.58
C ARG A 27 -11.09 -0.30 -0.12
N GLY A 28 -11.12 -0.16 -1.46
CA GLY A 28 -12.34 -0.29 -2.25
C GLY A 28 -12.87 -1.73 -2.33
N CYS A 29 -11.99 -2.71 -2.48
CA CYS A 29 -12.33 -4.14 -2.44
C CYS A 29 -12.95 -4.53 -1.09
N TYR A 30 -12.37 -4.05 0.01
CA TYR A 30 -12.90 -4.28 1.36
C TYR A 30 -14.35 -3.79 1.48
N SER A 31 -14.65 -2.57 1.01
CA SER A 31 -16.00 -2.00 1.00
C SER A 31 -17.01 -2.83 0.20
N ILE A 32 -16.62 -3.36 -0.97
CA ILE A 32 -17.53 -4.18 -1.79
C ILE A 32 -17.85 -5.50 -1.09
N ALA A 33 -16.85 -6.13 -0.49
CA ALA A 33 -17.01 -7.40 0.17
C ALA A 33 -17.96 -7.33 1.38
N PHE A 34 -18.14 -6.16 2.01
CA PHE A 34 -19.11 -6.01 3.10
C PHE A 34 -20.56 -6.23 2.70
N PHE A 35 -20.91 -5.92 1.45
CA PHE A 35 -22.29 -6.08 0.99
C PHE A 35 -22.69 -7.56 0.83
N ALA A 36 -21.71 -8.47 0.74
CA ALA A 36 -21.93 -9.91 0.63
C ALA A 36 -21.86 -10.61 2.00
N LYS A 37 -22.95 -11.29 2.37
CA LYS A 37 -23.06 -12.12 3.59
C LYS A 37 -22.76 -13.60 3.28
N THR A 38 -21.67 -13.88 2.57
CA THR A 38 -21.23 -15.25 2.26
C THR A 38 -19.95 -15.60 3.03
N GLU A 39 -19.70 -16.89 3.26
CA GLU A 39 -18.45 -17.35 3.90
C GLU A 39 -17.21 -16.96 3.08
N VAL A 40 -17.32 -17.05 1.74
CA VAL A 40 -16.26 -16.59 0.82
C VAL A 40 -15.98 -15.10 1.02
N ALA A 41 -17.01 -14.26 1.18
CA ALA A 41 -16.81 -12.84 1.43
C ALA A 41 -16.17 -12.55 2.80
N LYS A 42 -16.46 -13.35 3.83
CA LYS A 42 -15.79 -13.25 5.14
C LYS A 42 -14.29 -13.55 5.03
N GLN A 43 -13.93 -14.62 4.33
CA GLN A 43 -12.53 -15.00 4.10
C GLN A 43 -11.80 -13.93 3.28
N PHE A 44 -12.46 -13.44 2.22
CA PHE A 44 -11.90 -12.37 1.41
C PHE A 44 -11.64 -11.09 2.21
N ARG A 45 -12.56 -10.68 3.10
CA ARG A 45 -12.34 -9.50 3.97
C ARG A 45 -11.12 -9.66 4.86
N LYS A 46 -10.89 -10.85 5.44
CA LYS A 46 -9.68 -11.13 6.25
C LYS A 46 -8.43 -11.02 5.39
N TRP A 47 -8.42 -11.70 4.24
CA TRP A 47 -7.29 -11.66 3.32
C TRP A 47 -6.92 -10.24 2.85
N VAL A 48 -7.93 -9.39 2.58
CA VAL A 48 -7.67 -7.99 2.20
C VAL A 48 -7.03 -7.20 3.35
N LEU A 49 -7.44 -7.44 4.60
CA LEU A 49 -6.83 -6.78 5.76
C LEU A 49 -5.36 -7.19 5.93
N ASP A 50 -5.07 -8.49 5.81
CA ASP A 50 -3.69 -9.01 5.89
C ASP A 50 -2.79 -8.35 4.83
N LEU A 51 -3.32 -8.20 3.61
CA LEU A 51 -2.61 -7.55 2.51
C LEU A 51 -2.39 -6.05 2.75
N ILE A 52 -3.38 -5.34 3.31
CA ILE A 52 -3.24 -3.93 3.69
C ILE A 52 -2.13 -3.77 4.74
N GLU A 53 -2.11 -4.62 5.75
CA GLU A 53 -1.09 -4.58 6.80
C GLU A 53 0.32 -4.78 6.22
N GLN A 54 0.48 -5.75 5.32
CA GLN A 54 1.76 -5.99 4.62
C GLN A 54 2.22 -4.75 3.83
N GLN A 55 1.32 -4.09 3.09
CA GLN A 55 1.64 -2.89 2.33
C GLN A 55 2.01 -1.71 3.26
N MET A 56 1.34 -1.59 4.41
CA MET A 56 1.64 -0.54 5.39
C MET A 56 3.02 -0.75 6.02
N LYS A 57 3.36 -1.98 6.42
CA LYS A 57 4.69 -2.32 6.93
C LYS A 57 5.78 -1.95 5.93
N ASN A 58 5.65 -2.38 4.68
CA ASN A 58 6.60 -2.06 3.61
C ASN A 58 6.77 -0.54 3.40
N SER A 59 5.67 0.20 3.48
CA SER A 59 5.69 1.66 3.36
C SER A 59 6.40 2.32 4.55
N GLN A 60 6.17 1.84 5.77
CA GLN A 60 6.81 2.36 6.97
C GLN A 60 8.32 2.12 6.99
N TYR A 61 8.79 0.91 6.63
CA TYR A 61 10.23 0.63 6.52
C TYR A 61 10.92 1.53 5.50
N HIS A 62 10.25 1.79 4.37
CA HIS A 62 10.77 2.72 3.36
C HIS A 62 10.94 4.13 3.93
N GLN A 63 9.92 4.68 4.60
CA GLN A 63 9.97 6.03 5.19
C GLN A 63 11.07 6.16 6.27
N VAL A 64 11.24 5.14 7.12
CA VAL A 64 12.29 5.16 8.16
C VAL A 64 13.69 5.16 7.52
N SER A 65 13.90 4.40 6.44
CA SER A 65 15.19 4.34 5.75
C SER A 65 15.58 5.66 5.07
N VAL A 66 14.65 6.34 4.37
CA VAL A 66 14.95 7.65 3.76
C VAL A 66 15.22 8.73 4.81
N MET A 67 14.51 8.70 5.95
CA MET A 67 14.76 9.67 7.03
C MET A 67 16.10 9.42 7.72
N GLN A 68 16.48 8.17 7.95
CA GLN A 68 17.83 7.82 8.44
C GLN A 68 18.90 8.28 7.45
N GLN A 69 18.70 8.06 6.15
CA GLN A 69 19.62 8.54 5.13
C GLN A 69 19.72 10.08 5.17
N TYR A 70 18.61 10.81 5.20
CA TYR A 70 18.61 12.27 5.30
C TYR A 70 19.31 12.77 6.57
N TYR A 71 19.12 12.13 7.72
CA TYR A 71 19.83 12.45 8.96
C TYR A 71 21.34 12.21 8.81
N THR A 72 21.76 11.05 8.28
CA THR A 72 23.19 10.79 8.04
C THR A 72 23.81 11.78 7.06
N MET A 73 23.08 12.16 6.00
CA MET A 73 23.56 13.16 5.03
C MET A 73 23.69 14.56 5.66
N GLN A 74 22.78 14.94 6.57
CA GLN A 74 22.89 16.21 7.32
C GLN A 74 24.05 16.19 8.32
N MET A 75 24.27 15.08 9.03
CA MET A 75 25.39 14.90 9.96
C MET A 75 26.76 14.93 9.26
N LEU A 76 26.82 14.46 8.00
CA LEU A 76 28.01 14.56 7.16
C LEU A 76 28.20 15.97 6.59
N ALA A 77 27.13 16.75 6.44
CA ALA A 77 27.14 18.09 5.84
C ALA A 77 27.36 19.22 6.86
N ASN A 78 26.94 19.06 8.12
CA ASN A 78 27.05 20.09 9.16
C ASN A 78 27.76 19.53 10.41
N LEU A 79 28.98 20.00 10.68
CA LEU A 79 29.71 19.75 11.94
C LEU A 79 29.17 20.58 13.13
N ASN A 80 27.87 20.84 13.20
CA ASN A 80 27.22 21.45 14.36
C ASN A 80 25.88 20.73 14.57
N LEU A 81 25.84 19.84 15.56
CA LEU A 81 24.58 19.27 16.05
C LEU A 81 23.73 20.42 16.64
N PRO A 82 22.41 20.47 16.36
CA PRO A 82 21.48 21.09 17.29
C PRO A 82 21.51 20.29 18.60
N ASP A 83 21.54 21.01 19.72
CA ASP A 83 21.70 20.44 21.06
C ASP A 83 20.72 19.28 21.31
N ALA A 84 21.17 18.28 22.08
CA ALA A 84 20.50 17.00 22.31
C ALA A 84 19.10 17.09 22.94
N ASP A 85 18.60 18.29 23.22
CA ASP A 85 17.27 18.58 23.77
C ASP A 85 16.18 18.75 22.70
N GLU A 86 16.53 18.74 21.41
CA GLU A 86 15.58 18.83 20.29
C GLU A 86 15.27 17.44 19.69
N VAL A 87 15.10 16.42 20.52
CA VAL A 87 14.61 15.10 20.05
C VAL A 87 13.13 15.25 19.67
N PRO A 88 12.76 15.19 18.37
CA PRO A 88 11.35 15.22 18.00
C PRO A 88 10.65 14.00 18.61
N PRO A 89 9.46 14.17 19.20
CA PRO A 89 8.79 13.11 19.93
C PRO A 89 8.45 11.97 18.95
N TYR A 90 9.22 10.89 19.02
CA TYR A 90 8.91 9.65 18.33
C TYR A 90 7.60 9.12 18.92
N VAL A 91 6.55 9.12 18.09
CA VAL A 91 5.23 8.60 18.40
C VAL A 91 5.33 7.10 18.72
N HIS A 92 4.91 6.74 19.94
CA HIS A 92 4.68 5.37 20.39
C HIS A 92 3.64 4.63 19.54
#